data_AF-A0A062WRX5-F1
#
_entry.id   AF-A0A062WRX5-F1
#
_cell.length_a   1.000
_cell.length_b   1.000
_cell.length_c   1.000
_cell.angle_alpha   90.00
_cell.angle_beta   90.00
_cell.angle_gamma   90.00
#
_symmetry.space_group_name_H-M   'P 1'
#
loop_
_entity.id
_entity.type
_entity.pdbx_description
1 polymer ?
#
loop_
_entity_poly.entity_id
_entity_poly.type
_entity_poly.pdbx_seq_one_letter_code
_entity_poly.pdbx_strand_id
1 'polypeptide(L)'
;MRSQIASGLRVTWWSRQDRRPTGGRIVPSGIVRSGIVRSGAVRSRPVSPRVALTAVALVGLIGLVGTGCDGSSPAAGNRPSAGTDASGGSGRPTEPDTPAGFDVKAENARPGADCGLARLGEGHAVEGWLDRVGVDPGQPVRLFASTTASRLAVSVFRIGWYGGHTCRLITRREELPGRVQPSAAMNATTNTVSAASWAPTVTFDTATWPPGDYLFRLDSSNGFQSYVPLTVRSPSAQGRIVILNSVTTWQAYNAWGGYSLYHGLRGFADRARVVSFDRPYGYGDGAADFTGNEAPLVTLAERLGLPLAYATDIDLHAEPRLFDGARAVISLGHDEYYSPRMRATLTAARDAGANIAFLGANAVYRRIRLAPTPHGPDRLETGYKVANEDPLYGRDNSQITANWPSPPNADPESSLTGGMYQCNPVHADLVVTNPGHWLLAGTGLAAGSRIPGMIGSEYDRVDPNRPTPQMIEVLAHSPVACHGQADYSDVSYYTAPSGAGVFDAGTSAWVCALLDVCGPGAHGEPVQRFVTQVTTTLLQAFAAGPAGRVHPAARSVPAEARSTPVTGSER
;
A
#
# COMPACT_ATOMS: atom_id res chain seq x y z
N MET A 1 -49.41 -2.02 -6.10
CA MET A 1 -49.22 -0.62 -6.56
C MET A 1 -47.90 -0.13 -5.98
N ARG A 2 -46.78 -0.38 -6.66
CA ARG A 2 -46.04 0.55 -7.55
C ARG A 2 -45.43 1.78 -6.84
N SER A 3 -44.09 1.87 -6.95
CA SER A 3 -43.23 3.07 -6.89
C SER A 3 -42.99 3.64 -5.49
N GLN A 4 -41.80 4.04 -5.02
CA GLN A 4 -40.55 4.42 -5.67
C GLN A 4 -39.51 4.63 -4.53
N ILE A 5 -38.45 3.82 -4.41
CA ILE A 5 -37.25 4.19 -3.65
C ILE A 5 -36.04 3.65 -4.40
N ALA A 6 -35.39 4.51 -5.17
CA ALA A 6 -34.07 4.31 -5.71
C ALA A 6 -33.39 5.67 -5.80
N SER A 7 -32.64 6.01 -4.76
CA SER A 7 -31.67 7.13 -4.79
C SER A 7 -30.37 6.58 -4.25
N GLY A 8 -29.51 6.12 -5.16
CA GLY A 8 -28.15 5.70 -4.87
C GLY A 8 -27.32 6.91 -4.48
N LEU A 9 -26.72 6.87 -3.29
CA LEU A 9 -25.62 7.75 -2.93
C LEU A 9 -24.37 7.28 -3.71
N ARG A 10 -23.79 8.20 -4.50
CA ARG A 10 -22.43 8.06 -5.00
C ARG A 10 -21.48 8.33 -3.84
N VAL A 11 -20.77 7.31 -3.39
CA VAL A 11 -19.59 7.48 -2.54
C VAL A 11 -18.43 7.82 -3.48
N THR A 12 -17.97 9.07 -3.45
CA THR A 12 -16.79 9.52 -4.18
C THR A 12 -15.56 9.20 -3.36
N TRP A 13 -14.97 8.04 -3.58
CA TRP A 13 -13.56 7.80 -3.26
C TRP A 13 -12.72 8.41 -4.39
N TRP A 14 -11.76 9.26 -4.01
CA TRP A 14 -10.69 9.84 -4.84
C TRP A 14 -10.94 9.86 -6.35
N SER A 15 -11.77 10.80 -6.83
CA SER A 15 -11.73 11.19 -8.24
C SER A 15 -12.09 12.67 -8.43
N ARG A 16 -11.19 13.35 -9.16
CA ARG A 16 -11.31 14.66 -9.84
C ARG A 16 -11.85 15.84 -9.03
N GLN A 17 -10.93 16.71 -8.61
CA GLN A 17 -11.15 18.15 -8.71
C GLN A 17 -9.94 18.82 -9.36
N ASP A 18 -10.20 19.59 -10.42
CA ASP A 18 -9.25 20.43 -11.14
C ASP A 18 -8.45 21.32 -10.18
N ARG A 19 -7.15 21.07 -10.04
CA ARG A 19 -6.21 22.04 -9.48
C ARG A 19 -5.35 22.61 -10.60
N ARG A 20 -5.51 23.91 -10.88
CA ARG A 20 -4.49 24.70 -11.57
C ARG A 20 -3.30 24.85 -10.62
N PRO A 21 -2.05 24.67 -11.08
CA PRO A 21 -0.88 24.85 -10.21
C PRO A 21 -0.59 26.34 -10.03
N THR A 22 -0.68 26.85 -8.81
CA THR A 22 -0.03 28.11 -8.43
C THR A 22 1.32 27.77 -7.81
N GLY A 23 2.41 28.03 -8.56
CA GLY A 23 3.77 27.94 -8.05
C GLY A 23 4.03 28.98 -6.98
N GLY A 24 4.43 28.54 -5.79
CA GLY A 24 4.87 29.41 -4.69
C GLY A 24 6.36 29.72 -4.82
N ARG A 25 6.69 30.97 -5.17
CA ARG A 25 7.99 31.59 -4.89
C ARG A 25 7.78 32.63 -3.78
N ILE A 26 8.52 32.51 -2.70
CA ILE A 26 8.62 33.49 -1.61
C ILE A 26 9.61 34.58 -2.05
N VAL A 27 9.22 35.87 -2.13
CA VAL A 27 9.88 37.09 -1.55
C VAL A 27 8.94 38.34 -1.68
N PRO A 28 9.19 39.54 -1.08
CA PRO A 28 8.27 40.20 -0.13
C PRO A 28 7.57 41.48 -0.63
N SER A 29 6.53 41.88 0.12
CA SER A 29 5.97 43.22 0.35
C SER A 29 5.84 44.23 -0.81
N GLY A 30 4.58 44.56 -1.19
CA GLY A 30 4.26 45.75 -1.98
C GLY A 30 2.76 45.89 -2.29
N ILE A 31 2.14 46.94 -1.78
CA ILE A 31 0.74 47.38 -1.97
C ILE A 31 0.49 47.78 -3.43
N VAL A 32 -0.62 47.34 -4.07
CA VAL A 32 -1.51 48.15 -4.95
C VAL A 32 -2.89 47.46 -5.13
N ARG A 33 -3.94 48.29 -5.21
CA ARG A 33 -5.39 48.03 -5.29
C ARG A 33 -5.94 47.52 -6.64
N SER A 34 -7.09 46.84 -6.52
CA SER A 34 -8.33 46.85 -7.35
C SER A 34 -8.35 46.39 -8.82
N GLY A 35 -9.32 45.51 -9.12
CA GLY A 35 -9.88 45.29 -10.46
C GLY A 35 -10.88 44.13 -10.51
N ILE A 36 -12.18 44.43 -10.39
CA ILE A 36 -13.29 43.49 -10.58
C ILE A 36 -13.56 43.35 -12.08
N VAL A 37 -13.57 42.13 -12.65
CA VAL A 37 -14.21 41.83 -13.94
C VAL A 37 -14.96 40.50 -13.89
N ARG A 38 -16.20 40.56 -14.40
CA ARG A 38 -17.24 39.53 -14.45
C ARG A 38 -16.88 38.34 -15.36
N SER A 39 -17.23 37.14 -14.92
CA SER A 39 -17.18 35.89 -15.70
C SER A 39 -18.50 35.66 -16.46
N GLY A 40 -18.40 35.52 -17.79
CA GLY A 40 -19.49 35.04 -18.67
C GLY A 40 -19.39 33.54 -18.89
N ALA A 41 -20.50 32.83 -18.69
CA ALA A 41 -20.64 31.39 -18.89
C ALA A 41 -20.90 31.05 -20.37
N VAL A 42 -20.25 30.00 -20.88
CA VAL A 42 -20.62 29.37 -22.15
C VAL A 42 -20.89 27.89 -21.90
N ARG A 43 -22.13 27.48 -22.20
CA ARG A 43 -22.60 26.09 -22.23
C ARG A 43 -22.22 25.45 -23.57
N SER A 44 -21.69 24.24 -23.56
CA SER A 44 -21.63 23.35 -24.73
C SER A 44 -22.48 22.10 -24.49
N ARG A 45 -23.27 21.73 -25.51
CA ARG A 45 -24.14 20.53 -25.57
C ARG A 45 -23.41 19.38 -26.28
N PRO A 46 -23.74 18.10 -26.00
CA PRO A 46 -23.04 16.95 -26.54
C PRO A 46 -23.58 16.50 -27.91
N VAL A 47 -22.70 15.92 -28.73
CA VAL A 47 -23.01 15.21 -29.98
C VAL A 47 -22.85 13.70 -29.72
N SER A 48 -23.86 12.92 -30.10
CA SER A 48 -23.94 11.46 -30.00
C SER A 48 -23.24 10.74 -31.16
N PRO A 49 -22.68 9.53 -30.97
CA PRO A 49 -22.12 8.75 -32.06
C PRO A 49 -23.14 7.78 -32.67
N ARG A 50 -23.11 7.63 -33.99
CA ARG A 50 -23.83 6.59 -34.74
C ARG A 50 -22.97 5.34 -34.86
N VAL A 51 -23.62 4.21 -34.57
CA VAL A 51 -23.17 2.83 -34.76
C VAL A 51 -23.19 2.47 -36.26
N ALA A 52 -22.19 1.70 -36.70
CA ALA A 52 -22.31 0.89 -37.91
C ALA A 52 -21.72 -0.50 -37.62
N LEU A 53 -22.60 -1.51 -37.60
CA LEU A 53 -22.27 -2.92 -37.69
C LEU A 53 -21.92 -3.26 -39.15
N THR A 54 -20.92 -4.10 -39.34
CA THR A 54 -20.90 -5.04 -40.48
C THR A 54 -20.22 -6.33 -40.07
N ALA A 55 -20.97 -7.42 -40.16
CA ALA A 55 -20.51 -8.80 -40.09
C ALA A 55 -20.52 -9.38 -41.51
N VAL A 56 -19.49 -10.14 -41.89
CA VAL A 56 -19.56 -11.19 -42.93
C VAL A 56 -18.58 -12.31 -42.56
N ALA A 57 -18.98 -13.54 -42.86
CA ALA A 57 -18.45 -14.80 -42.38
C ALA A 57 -17.65 -15.60 -43.44
N LEU A 58 -16.86 -16.55 -42.92
CA LEU A 58 -16.60 -17.95 -43.35
C LEU A 58 -15.91 -18.31 -44.70
N VAL A 59 -14.92 -19.20 -44.61
CA VAL A 59 -14.76 -20.58 -45.20
C VAL A 59 -13.25 -20.96 -45.18
N GLY A 60 -12.79 -22.02 -44.48
CA GLY A 60 -12.51 -23.40 -44.98
C GLY A 60 -11.09 -23.50 -45.61
N LEU A 61 -10.19 -24.51 -45.45
CA LEU A 61 -10.25 -25.94 -45.14
C LEU A 61 -8.80 -26.50 -44.89
N ILE A 62 -8.65 -27.46 -43.96
CA ILE A 62 -7.90 -28.75 -43.95
C ILE A 62 -6.44 -28.91 -44.47
N GLY A 63 -5.59 -29.60 -43.67
CA GLY A 63 -4.57 -30.54 -44.20
C GLY A 63 -3.39 -31.02 -43.30
N LEU A 64 -3.63 -32.08 -42.51
CA LEU A 64 -2.79 -33.28 -42.22
C LEU A 64 -1.26 -33.21 -41.91
N VAL A 65 -0.83 -33.64 -40.70
CA VAL A 65 -0.24 -34.96 -40.28
C VAL A 65 1.23 -35.20 -40.65
N GLY A 66 2.05 -35.47 -39.62
CA GLY A 66 3.37 -36.12 -39.70
C GLY A 66 3.88 -36.54 -38.32
N THR A 67 3.99 -37.84 -38.09
CA THR A 67 4.42 -38.56 -36.88
C THR A 67 5.92 -38.89 -36.88
N GLY A 68 6.48 -39.19 -35.70
CA GLY A 68 7.76 -39.93 -35.50
C GLY A 68 8.55 -39.37 -34.31
N CYS A 69 8.48 -39.95 -33.10
CA CYS A 69 9.11 -41.17 -32.56
C CYS A 69 10.60 -41.06 -32.18
N ASP A 70 10.81 -41.27 -30.88
CA ASP A 70 11.90 -41.99 -30.18
C ASP A 70 13.33 -41.42 -30.11
N GLY A 71 13.88 -41.49 -28.88
CA GLY A 71 15.31 -41.25 -28.61
C GLY A 71 15.65 -41.12 -27.13
N SER A 72 15.86 -42.25 -26.48
CA SER A 72 16.16 -42.48 -25.06
C SER A 72 17.48 -41.88 -24.54
N SER A 73 17.55 -41.69 -23.21
CA SER A 73 18.70 -41.29 -22.38
C SER A 73 19.91 -42.27 -22.45
N PRO A 74 21.07 -41.96 -21.82
CA PRO A 74 21.22 -42.23 -20.39
C PRO A 74 22.10 -41.25 -19.58
N ALA A 75 21.97 -41.39 -18.25
CA ALA A 75 22.76 -40.80 -17.19
C ALA A 75 24.05 -41.59 -16.88
N ALA A 76 24.97 -40.95 -16.14
CA ALA A 76 26.01 -41.45 -15.21
C ALA A 76 27.31 -40.63 -15.39
N GLY A 77 28.10 -40.23 -14.40
CA GLY A 77 28.12 -40.49 -12.95
C GLY A 77 29.53 -40.16 -12.40
N ASN A 78 29.63 -39.96 -11.08
CA ASN A 78 30.84 -40.00 -10.22
C ASN A 78 31.90 -38.89 -10.39
N ARG A 79 32.60 -38.38 -9.36
CA ARG A 79 32.72 -38.62 -7.90
C ARG A 79 33.53 -37.44 -7.28
N PRO A 80 33.62 -37.33 -5.94
CA PRO A 80 34.19 -36.19 -5.22
C PRO A 80 35.71 -36.32 -4.97
N SER A 81 36.37 -35.21 -4.65
CA SER A 81 37.74 -35.20 -4.11
C SER A 81 37.79 -34.32 -2.87
N ALA A 82 38.00 -34.95 -1.72
CA ALA A 82 38.40 -34.33 -0.47
C ALA A 82 39.93 -34.17 -0.45
N GLY A 83 40.42 -33.11 0.18
CA GLY A 83 41.84 -32.83 0.36
C GLY A 83 42.08 -31.89 1.55
N THR A 84 42.18 -32.51 2.73
CA THR A 84 43.10 -32.25 3.86
C THR A 84 43.41 -30.83 4.38
N ASP A 85 43.20 -30.74 5.70
CA ASP A 85 43.64 -29.81 6.73
C ASP A 85 45.02 -29.13 6.57
N ALA A 86 45.06 -27.86 6.98
CA ALA A 86 46.20 -27.27 7.68
C ALA A 86 45.70 -26.29 8.76
N SER A 87 46.06 -26.60 10.01
CA SER A 87 45.79 -25.85 11.24
C SER A 87 46.65 -24.58 11.36
N GLY A 88 46.08 -23.48 11.85
CA GLY A 88 46.86 -22.38 12.43
C GLY A 88 46.09 -21.08 12.65
N GLY A 89 45.83 -20.73 13.91
CA GLY A 89 45.54 -19.35 14.33
C GLY A 89 44.17 -19.15 14.98
N SER A 90 44.14 -19.09 16.31
CA SER A 90 42.98 -18.68 17.10
C SER A 90 42.64 -17.20 16.84
N GLY A 91 41.78 -16.96 15.86
CA GLY A 91 41.03 -15.71 15.72
C GLY A 91 39.70 -15.85 16.47
N ARG A 92 39.47 -14.96 17.43
CA ARG A 92 38.15 -14.73 18.06
C ARG A 92 37.09 -14.65 16.94
N PRO A 93 35.90 -15.28 17.05
CA PRO A 93 34.86 -15.07 16.05
C PRO A 93 34.48 -13.59 16.11
N THR A 94 34.89 -12.84 15.10
CA THR A 94 34.23 -11.60 14.74
C THR A 94 32.76 -11.96 14.51
N GLU A 95 31.87 -11.20 15.14
CA GLU A 95 30.43 -11.26 14.86
C GLU A 95 30.21 -11.38 13.34
N PRO A 96 29.26 -12.21 12.88
CA PRO A 96 28.87 -12.16 11.49
C PRO A 96 28.33 -10.76 11.22
N ASP A 97 29.00 -10.04 10.32
CA ASP A 97 28.55 -8.79 9.75
C ASP A 97 27.06 -8.89 9.42
N THR A 98 26.30 -7.93 9.96
CA THR A 98 24.96 -7.56 9.47
C THR A 98 25.03 -7.48 7.95
N PRO A 99 24.05 -7.93 7.14
CA PRO A 99 24.14 -7.80 5.68
C PRO A 99 24.30 -6.30 5.32
N ALA A 100 25.54 -5.89 5.09
CA ALA A 100 25.95 -4.50 5.02
C ALA A 100 25.77 -4.02 3.58
N GLY A 101 25.05 -2.91 3.36
CA GLY A 101 24.99 -2.35 2.01
C GLY A 101 24.14 -1.11 1.80
N PHE A 102 23.00 -0.98 2.50
CA PHE A 102 22.16 0.22 2.37
C PHE A 102 22.35 1.17 3.55
N ASP A 103 23.01 2.31 3.28
CA ASP A 103 23.16 3.44 4.18
C ASP A 103 22.24 4.58 3.72
N VAL A 104 21.16 4.80 4.48
CA VAL A 104 20.16 5.84 4.23
C VAL A 104 20.79 7.23 4.20
N LYS A 105 21.77 7.52 5.07
CA LYS A 105 22.38 8.85 5.12
C LYS A 105 23.25 9.09 3.88
N ALA A 106 23.98 8.08 3.44
CA ALA A 106 24.76 8.14 2.21
C ALA A 106 23.87 8.28 0.96
N GLU A 107 22.72 7.59 0.92
CA GLU A 107 21.76 7.74 -0.17
C GLU A 107 21.10 9.13 -0.16
N ASN A 108 20.71 9.65 1.01
CA ASN A 108 20.12 10.98 1.15
C ASN A 108 21.06 12.13 0.75
N ALA A 109 22.38 11.90 0.78
CA ALA A 109 23.38 12.86 0.33
C ALA A 109 23.47 12.97 -1.20
N ARG A 110 22.77 12.10 -1.95
CA ARG A 110 22.72 12.16 -3.40
C ARG A 110 21.82 13.32 -3.87
N PRO A 111 22.05 13.86 -5.08
CA PRO A 111 21.21 14.93 -5.62
C PRO A 111 19.75 14.50 -5.79
N GLY A 112 18.83 15.33 -5.28
CA GLY A 112 17.41 15.19 -5.51
C GLY A 112 16.97 15.58 -6.92
N ALA A 113 15.73 15.25 -7.27
CA ALA A 113 15.11 15.57 -8.55
C ALA A 113 13.62 15.91 -8.38
N ASP A 114 13.00 16.41 -9.45
CA ASP A 114 11.55 16.62 -9.53
C ASP A 114 10.87 15.41 -10.20
N CYS A 115 10.26 14.55 -9.38
CA CYS A 115 9.51 13.38 -9.87
C CYS A 115 8.06 13.66 -10.23
N GLY A 116 7.51 14.84 -9.87
CA GLY A 116 6.10 15.18 -10.05
C GLY A 116 5.58 15.05 -11.50
N LEU A 117 4.25 14.91 -11.62
CA LEU A 117 3.56 14.91 -12.91
C LEU A 117 3.16 16.35 -13.28
N ALA A 118 3.58 16.81 -14.45
CA ALA A 118 3.19 18.10 -15.01
C ALA A 118 1.83 18.04 -15.73
N ARG A 119 1.51 16.90 -16.37
CA ARG A 119 0.23 16.71 -17.07
C ARG A 119 -0.21 15.24 -17.02
N LEU A 120 -1.31 15.00 -16.33
CA LEU A 120 -1.90 13.68 -16.15
C LEU A 120 -2.46 13.13 -17.46
N GLY A 121 -2.24 11.84 -17.73
CA GLY A 121 -2.88 11.12 -18.83
C GLY A 121 -4.40 11.07 -18.69
N GLU A 122 -5.11 11.48 -19.74
CA GLU A 122 -6.57 11.30 -19.80
C GLU A 122 -6.92 9.90 -20.32
N GLY A 123 -7.71 9.14 -19.55
CA GLY A 123 -8.14 7.80 -19.94
C GLY A 123 -6.94 6.88 -20.24
N HIS A 124 -6.89 6.31 -21.43
CA HIS A 124 -5.82 5.40 -21.88
C HIS A 124 -4.70 6.10 -22.65
N ALA A 125 -4.46 7.40 -22.41
CA ALA A 125 -3.45 8.17 -23.14
C ALA A 125 -2.01 7.64 -22.91
N VAL A 126 -1.70 7.30 -21.66
CA VAL A 126 -0.44 6.63 -21.24
C VAL A 126 -0.64 5.88 -19.93
N GLU A 127 -0.32 4.60 -19.92
CA GLU A 127 -0.51 3.70 -18.78
C GLU A 127 0.49 2.55 -18.86
N GLY A 128 0.79 1.95 -17.71
CA GLY A 128 1.70 0.80 -17.67
C GLY A 128 1.66 0.03 -16.37
N TRP A 129 2.32 -1.12 -16.38
CA TRP A 129 2.49 -2.01 -15.25
C TRP A 129 3.82 -2.75 -15.34
N LEU A 130 4.27 -3.31 -14.22
CA LEU A 130 5.49 -4.12 -14.12
C LEU A 130 5.12 -5.58 -13.86
N ASP A 131 5.89 -6.52 -14.41
CA ASP A 131 5.72 -7.96 -14.14
C ASP A 131 6.06 -8.38 -12.70
N ARG A 132 6.49 -7.43 -11.88
CA ARG A 132 6.81 -7.57 -10.47
C ARG A 132 6.35 -6.31 -9.73
N VAL A 133 5.80 -6.49 -8.53
CA VAL A 133 5.50 -5.38 -7.60
C VAL A 133 6.66 -5.12 -6.63
N GLY A 134 7.46 -6.15 -6.36
CA GLY A 134 8.73 -6.09 -5.65
C GLY A 134 9.79 -6.93 -6.35
N VAL A 135 11.06 -6.55 -6.23
CA VAL A 135 12.21 -7.28 -6.77
C VAL A 135 13.35 -7.36 -5.76
N ASP A 136 14.12 -8.45 -5.83
CA ASP A 136 15.42 -8.51 -5.18
C ASP A 136 16.43 -7.60 -5.89
N PRO A 137 17.46 -7.07 -5.18
CA PRO A 137 18.55 -6.35 -5.84
C PRO A 137 19.18 -7.17 -6.97
N GLY A 138 19.21 -6.60 -8.18
CA GLY A 138 19.74 -7.26 -9.38
C GLY A 138 18.75 -8.12 -10.14
N GLN A 139 17.54 -8.36 -9.62
CA GLN A 139 16.49 -9.01 -10.39
C GLN A 139 15.91 -8.03 -11.42
N PRO A 140 15.97 -8.34 -12.74
CA PRO A 140 15.46 -7.44 -13.76
C PRO A 140 13.93 -7.32 -13.69
N VAL A 141 13.41 -6.15 -14.08
CA VAL A 141 11.98 -5.88 -14.15
C VAL A 141 11.56 -5.42 -15.54
N ARG A 142 10.43 -5.90 -16.04
CA ARG A 142 9.91 -5.54 -17.36
C ARG A 142 8.73 -4.59 -17.22
N LEU A 143 8.82 -3.48 -17.93
CA LEU A 143 7.73 -2.51 -18.07
C LEU A 143 6.86 -2.88 -19.28
N PHE A 144 5.55 -2.93 -19.06
CA PHE A 144 4.52 -3.08 -20.08
C PHE A 144 3.76 -1.76 -20.16
N ALA A 145 3.97 -0.99 -21.22
CA ALA A 145 3.33 0.32 -21.39
C ALA A 145 2.45 0.35 -22.64
N SER A 146 1.34 1.08 -22.54
CA SER A 146 0.44 1.44 -23.62
C SER A 146 0.38 2.96 -23.72
N THR A 147 0.48 3.51 -24.92
CA THR A 147 0.33 4.95 -25.16
C THR A 147 -0.20 5.22 -26.57
N THR A 148 -1.00 6.27 -26.69
CA THR A 148 -1.49 6.79 -27.98
C THR A 148 -0.45 7.65 -28.71
N ALA A 149 0.63 8.03 -28.02
CA ALA A 149 1.71 8.81 -28.60
C ALA A 149 2.65 7.91 -29.42
N SER A 150 3.39 8.51 -30.35
CA SER A 150 4.36 7.79 -31.18
C SER A 150 5.64 7.41 -30.42
N ARG A 151 5.93 8.10 -29.31
CA ARG A 151 7.13 7.90 -28.50
C ARG A 151 6.82 7.99 -27.01
N LEU A 152 7.61 7.28 -26.23
CA LEU A 152 7.56 7.22 -24.78
C LEU A 152 8.99 7.42 -24.23
N ALA A 153 9.14 8.25 -23.22
CA ALA A 153 10.29 8.23 -22.33
C ALA A 153 9.86 7.68 -20.97
N VAL A 154 10.81 7.09 -20.24
CA VAL A 154 10.58 6.56 -18.90
C VAL A 154 11.67 7.06 -17.98
N SER A 155 11.29 7.79 -16.94
CA SER A 155 12.18 8.21 -15.86
C SER A 155 11.91 7.36 -14.64
N VAL A 156 12.94 6.72 -14.10
CA VAL A 156 12.81 5.94 -12.87
C VAL A 156 13.34 6.78 -11.72
N PHE A 157 12.49 7.02 -10.73
CA PHE A 157 12.82 7.77 -9.52
C PHE A 157 12.81 6.85 -8.31
N ARG A 158 13.84 6.93 -7.46
CA ARG A 158 13.79 6.39 -6.10
C ARG A 158 13.18 7.44 -5.18
N ILE A 159 12.19 7.07 -4.39
CA ILE A 159 11.46 7.93 -3.46
C ILE A 159 12.18 7.92 -2.12
N GLY A 160 12.30 9.08 -1.48
CA GLY A 160 13.16 9.24 -0.31
C GLY A 160 13.42 10.69 0.09
N TRP A 161 14.44 10.95 0.92
CA TRP A 161 14.81 12.31 1.34
C TRP A 161 16.16 12.77 0.76
N TYR A 162 16.14 13.75 -0.14
CA TYR A 162 17.34 14.23 -0.84
C TYR A 162 17.50 15.74 -0.67
N GLY A 163 17.78 16.16 0.56
CA GLY A 163 18.11 17.57 0.86
C GLY A 163 16.98 18.57 0.58
N GLY A 164 15.72 18.17 0.77
CA GLY A 164 14.53 18.99 0.48
C GLY A 164 13.70 18.49 -0.70
N HIS A 165 14.26 17.61 -1.55
CA HIS A 165 13.50 16.87 -2.55
C HIS A 165 13.04 15.51 -2.00
N THR A 166 11.94 15.00 -2.54
CA THR A 166 11.32 13.73 -2.11
C THR A 166 11.69 12.53 -2.99
N CYS A 167 12.59 12.73 -3.95
CA CYS A 167 13.00 11.69 -4.89
C CYS A 167 14.34 12.01 -5.56
N ARG A 168 14.97 10.96 -6.11
CA ARG A 168 16.18 11.03 -6.93
C ARG A 168 15.97 10.31 -8.25
N LEU A 169 16.47 10.89 -9.34
CA LEU A 169 16.51 10.21 -10.64
C LEU A 169 17.56 9.09 -10.62
N ILE A 170 17.14 7.87 -10.94
CA ILE A 170 17.98 6.67 -10.98
C ILE A 170 18.45 6.41 -12.40
N THR A 171 17.52 6.42 -13.35
CA THR A 171 17.83 6.23 -14.76
C THR A 171 16.72 6.80 -15.63
N ARG A 172 17.04 7.06 -16.90
CA ARG A 172 16.07 7.48 -17.92
C ARG A 172 16.26 6.63 -19.17
N ARG A 173 15.16 6.29 -19.82
CA ARG A 173 15.13 5.72 -21.16
C ARG A 173 14.35 6.68 -22.04
N GLU A 174 14.94 7.09 -23.15
CA GLU A 174 14.32 8.02 -24.08
C GLU A 174 13.95 7.31 -25.38
N GLU A 175 13.07 7.95 -26.16
CA GLU A 175 12.78 7.55 -27.54
C GLU A 175 12.29 6.09 -27.69
N LEU A 176 11.64 5.54 -26.67
CA LEU A 176 11.00 4.22 -26.79
C LEU A 176 9.81 4.33 -27.76
N PRO A 177 9.59 3.33 -28.63
CA PRO A 177 8.46 3.34 -29.54
C PRO A 177 7.15 3.28 -28.74
N GLY A 178 6.31 4.29 -28.94
CA GLY A 178 4.96 4.31 -28.38
C GLY A 178 4.05 3.36 -29.17
N ARG A 179 3.19 2.63 -28.46
CA ARG A 179 2.20 1.74 -29.05
C ARG A 179 0.96 1.64 -28.19
N VAL A 180 -0.19 1.49 -28.84
CA VAL A 180 -1.41 1.06 -28.17
C VAL A 180 -1.37 -0.46 -28.05
N GLN A 181 -1.49 -0.96 -26.83
CA GLN A 181 -1.50 -2.39 -26.55
C GLN A 181 -2.91 -2.99 -26.78
N PRO A 182 -3.04 -4.33 -26.90
CA PRO A 182 -4.35 -4.98 -27.00
C PRO A 182 -5.28 -4.63 -25.83
N SER A 183 -6.59 -4.67 -26.07
CA SER A 183 -7.58 -4.52 -25.00
C SER A 183 -7.41 -5.59 -23.93
N ALA A 184 -7.74 -5.23 -22.69
CA ALA A 184 -7.67 -6.14 -21.56
C ALA A 184 -8.54 -7.39 -21.77
N ALA A 185 -8.05 -8.54 -21.32
CA ALA A 185 -8.85 -9.76 -21.24
C ALA A 185 -9.71 -9.72 -19.97
N MET A 186 -10.90 -10.33 -20.05
CA MET A 186 -11.82 -10.44 -18.92
C MET A 186 -12.22 -11.91 -18.68
N ASN A 187 -12.02 -12.40 -17.46
CA ASN A 187 -12.65 -13.63 -16.99
C ASN A 187 -14.06 -13.30 -16.51
N ALA A 188 -15.08 -13.76 -17.23
CA ALA A 188 -16.48 -13.45 -16.94
C ALA A 188 -17.03 -14.13 -15.68
N THR A 189 -16.39 -15.19 -15.16
CA THR A 189 -16.85 -15.89 -13.95
C THR A 189 -16.51 -15.09 -12.69
N THR A 190 -15.31 -14.51 -12.66
CA THR A 190 -14.80 -13.77 -11.50
C THR A 190 -14.73 -12.26 -11.73
N ASN A 191 -15.15 -11.78 -12.90
CA ASN A 191 -14.98 -10.41 -13.38
C ASN A 191 -13.52 -9.91 -13.29
N THR A 192 -12.57 -10.82 -13.51
CA THR A 192 -11.13 -10.50 -13.43
C THR A 192 -10.68 -9.87 -14.73
N VAL A 193 -10.18 -8.63 -14.65
CA VAL A 193 -9.57 -7.94 -15.77
C VAL A 193 -8.05 -8.09 -15.71
N SER A 194 -7.42 -8.36 -16.86
CA SER A 194 -5.97 -8.51 -16.97
C SER A 194 -5.44 -7.94 -18.29
N ALA A 195 -4.28 -7.29 -18.22
CA ALA A 195 -3.49 -6.82 -19.35
C ALA A 195 -2.31 -7.76 -19.65
N ALA A 196 -2.32 -9.00 -19.16
CA ALA A 196 -1.23 -9.96 -19.31
C ALA A 196 -0.85 -10.28 -20.77
N SER A 197 -1.71 -9.96 -21.74
CA SER A 197 -1.46 -10.09 -23.18
C SER A 197 -0.61 -8.97 -23.78
N TRP A 198 -0.31 -7.91 -23.01
CA TRP A 198 0.54 -6.81 -23.48
C TRP A 198 1.97 -7.30 -23.73
N ALA A 199 2.58 -6.80 -24.81
CA ALA A 199 3.99 -7.05 -25.07
C ALA A 199 4.87 -6.19 -24.15
N PRO A 200 6.05 -6.67 -23.69
CA PRO A 200 6.98 -5.87 -22.88
C PRO A 200 7.54 -4.69 -23.69
N THR A 201 7.60 -3.51 -23.09
CA THR A 201 8.11 -2.27 -23.71
C THR A 201 9.62 -2.16 -23.55
N VAL A 202 10.13 -2.38 -22.34
CA VAL A 202 11.56 -2.29 -22.01
C VAL A 202 11.85 -3.10 -20.74
N THR A 203 13.07 -3.60 -20.61
CA THR A 203 13.57 -4.26 -19.38
C THR A 203 14.57 -3.35 -18.69
N PHE A 204 14.46 -3.23 -17.37
CA PHE A 204 15.39 -2.49 -16.53
C PHE A 204 16.23 -3.46 -15.71
N ASP A 205 17.54 -3.25 -15.73
CA ASP A 205 18.49 -3.87 -14.80
C ASP A 205 18.49 -3.06 -13.49
N THR A 206 18.35 -3.77 -12.38
CA THR A 206 18.23 -3.21 -11.03
C THR A 206 19.48 -3.50 -10.17
N ALA A 207 20.55 -4.06 -10.74
CA ALA A 207 21.74 -4.49 -9.99
C ALA A 207 22.40 -3.37 -9.17
N THR A 208 22.28 -2.13 -9.61
CA THR A 208 22.85 -0.95 -8.93
C THR A 208 21.82 -0.15 -8.15
N TRP A 209 20.57 -0.61 -8.10
CA TRP A 209 19.49 0.13 -7.45
C TRP A 209 19.53 -0.16 -5.95
N PRO A 210 19.68 0.86 -5.09
CA PRO A 210 19.59 0.64 -3.64
C PRO A 210 18.18 0.17 -3.26
N PRO A 211 18.01 -0.54 -2.14
CA PRO A 211 16.68 -0.83 -1.62
C PRO A 211 15.85 0.43 -1.41
N GLY A 212 14.54 0.34 -1.62
CA GLY A 212 13.64 1.48 -1.52
C GLY A 212 12.43 1.38 -2.43
N ASP A 213 11.63 2.42 -2.42
CA ASP A 213 10.44 2.56 -3.26
C ASP A 213 10.75 3.38 -4.50
N TYR A 214 10.16 2.98 -5.62
CA TYR A 214 10.45 3.54 -6.94
C TYR A 214 9.16 3.89 -7.69
N LEU A 215 9.19 5.02 -8.39
CA LEU A 215 8.16 5.41 -9.35
C LEU A 215 8.77 5.52 -10.75
N PHE A 216 8.22 4.76 -11.69
CA PHE A 216 8.50 4.87 -13.11
C PHE A 216 7.54 5.90 -13.69
N ARG A 217 8.02 7.12 -13.94
CA ARG A 217 7.24 8.14 -14.66
C ARG A 217 7.29 7.86 -16.16
N LEU A 218 6.15 7.54 -16.71
CA LEU A 218 5.91 7.40 -18.15
C LEU A 218 5.68 8.81 -18.71
N ASP A 219 6.50 9.21 -19.68
CA ASP A 219 6.44 10.52 -20.33
C ASP A 219 6.13 10.32 -21.82
N SER A 220 4.88 10.49 -22.24
CA SER A 220 4.48 10.32 -23.65
C SER A 220 4.76 11.56 -24.48
N SER A 221 5.04 11.41 -25.78
CA SER A 221 5.44 12.55 -26.66
C SER A 221 4.35 13.58 -26.93
N ASN A 222 3.08 13.27 -26.63
CA ASN A 222 1.97 14.25 -26.64
C ASN A 222 1.80 14.95 -25.27
N GLY A 223 2.72 14.72 -24.34
CA GLY A 223 2.85 15.43 -23.07
C GLY A 223 2.10 14.83 -21.90
N PHE A 224 1.42 13.69 -22.05
CA PHE A 224 0.74 13.02 -20.94
C PHE A 224 1.71 12.16 -20.12
N GLN A 225 1.43 12.06 -18.82
CA GLN A 225 2.26 11.32 -17.87
C GLN A 225 1.44 10.45 -16.91
N SER A 226 2.04 9.36 -16.46
CA SER A 226 1.54 8.47 -15.41
C SER A 226 2.70 7.78 -14.69
N TYR A 227 2.44 7.18 -13.54
CA TYR A 227 3.41 6.40 -12.78
C TYR A 227 3.20 4.89 -12.92
N VAL A 228 4.24 4.13 -12.54
CA VAL A 228 4.15 2.72 -12.18
C VAL A 228 5.05 2.47 -10.96
N PRO A 229 4.54 1.96 -9.83
CA PRO A 229 5.33 1.76 -8.62
C PRO A 229 6.09 0.43 -8.62
N LEU A 230 7.21 0.39 -7.91
CA LEU A 230 8.02 -0.81 -7.64
C LEU A 230 8.72 -0.67 -6.29
N THR A 231 8.82 -1.77 -5.55
CA THR A 231 9.70 -1.86 -4.38
C THR A 231 10.96 -2.66 -4.72
N VAL A 232 12.14 -2.11 -4.44
CA VAL A 232 13.40 -2.88 -4.43
C VAL A 232 13.63 -3.34 -2.99
N ARG A 233 13.50 -4.64 -2.77
CA ARG A 233 13.54 -5.27 -1.46
C ARG A 233 14.92 -5.15 -0.84
N SER A 234 14.96 -5.02 0.49
CA SER A 234 16.22 -5.12 1.23
C SER A 234 16.63 -6.58 1.41
N PRO A 235 17.92 -6.92 1.25
CA PRO A 235 18.38 -8.30 1.38
C PRO A 235 18.32 -8.83 2.83
N SER A 236 18.11 -7.95 3.82
CA SER A 236 17.98 -8.33 5.22
C SER A 236 17.20 -7.29 6.02
N ALA A 237 16.44 -7.77 6.99
CA ALA A 237 15.79 -6.95 8.01
C ALA A 237 16.62 -6.81 9.30
N GLN A 238 17.77 -7.49 9.42
CA GLN A 238 18.57 -7.54 10.65
C GLN A 238 18.95 -6.14 11.13
N GLY A 239 18.49 -5.77 12.32
CA GLY A 239 18.76 -4.46 12.92
C GLY A 239 18.04 -3.29 12.25
N ARG A 240 17.09 -3.55 11.34
CA ARG A 240 16.40 -2.51 10.54
C ARG A 240 14.96 -2.26 10.98
N ILE A 241 14.44 -1.09 10.64
CA ILE A 241 13.01 -0.81 10.55
C ILE A 241 12.57 -1.15 9.13
N VAL A 242 11.66 -2.10 8.99
CA VAL A 242 11.12 -2.49 7.68
C VAL A 242 9.91 -1.64 7.35
N ILE A 243 9.97 -0.91 6.24
CA ILE A 243 8.81 -0.28 5.60
C ILE A 243 8.12 -1.35 4.75
N LEU A 244 6.85 -1.63 5.02
CA LEU A 244 6.06 -2.66 4.34
C LEU A 244 5.03 -2.01 3.42
N ASN A 245 5.21 -2.10 2.10
CA ASN A 245 4.26 -1.55 1.12
C ASN A 245 3.05 -2.47 0.95
N SER A 246 1.84 -1.89 0.97
CA SER A 246 0.56 -2.62 1.01
C SER A 246 0.01 -2.93 -0.39
N VAL A 247 0.82 -3.57 -1.23
CA VAL A 247 0.51 -3.74 -2.66
C VAL A 247 -0.73 -4.61 -2.93
N THR A 248 -1.14 -5.50 -2.02
CA THR A 248 -2.42 -6.20 -2.11
C THR A 248 -3.60 -5.26 -1.86
N THR A 249 -3.48 -4.32 -0.91
CA THR A 249 -4.50 -3.27 -0.72
C THR A 249 -4.59 -2.39 -1.96
N TRP A 250 -3.45 -2.02 -2.55
CA TRP A 250 -3.44 -1.24 -3.79
C TRP A 250 -4.22 -1.94 -4.90
N GLN A 251 -4.03 -3.25 -5.01
CA GLN A 251 -4.58 -4.05 -6.07
C GLN A 251 -6.06 -4.42 -5.85
N ALA A 252 -6.48 -4.59 -4.60
CA ALA A 252 -7.87 -4.78 -4.20
C ALA A 252 -8.76 -3.60 -4.63
N TYR A 253 -8.26 -2.37 -4.47
CA TYR A 253 -8.96 -1.13 -4.83
C TYR A 253 -8.80 -0.73 -6.31
N ASN A 254 -7.82 -1.31 -7.02
CA ASN A 254 -7.54 -0.98 -8.41
C ASN A 254 -8.74 -1.27 -9.33
N ALA A 255 -9.40 -0.21 -9.78
CA ALA A 255 -10.56 -0.27 -10.67
C ALA A 255 -10.19 -0.16 -12.16
N TRP A 256 -8.91 -0.32 -12.52
CA TRP A 256 -8.51 -0.34 -13.93
C TRP A 256 -9.27 -1.42 -14.71
N GLY A 257 -9.83 -1.03 -15.85
CA GLY A 257 -10.72 -1.87 -16.65
C GLY A 257 -12.15 -1.97 -16.11
N GLY A 258 -12.53 -1.16 -15.12
CA GLY A 258 -13.90 -1.04 -14.60
C GLY A 258 -14.25 -1.99 -13.46
N TYR A 259 -13.29 -2.80 -12.98
CA TYR A 259 -13.52 -3.82 -11.96
C TYR A 259 -12.41 -3.85 -10.89
N SER A 260 -12.84 -3.85 -9.62
CA SER A 260 -12.01 -4.04 -8.42
C SER A 260 -12.72 -4.99 -7.45
N LEU A 261 -12.13 -5.25 -6.27
CA LEU A 261 -12.82 -6.03 -5.23
C LEU A 261 -13.98 -5.27 -4.55
N TYR A 262 -14.27 -4.03 -4.94
CA TYR A 262 -15.41 -3.24 -4.43
C TYR A 262 -16.41 -2.86 -5.52
N HIS A 263 -15.95 -2.70 -6.76
CA HIS A 263 -16.77 -2.13 -7.82
C HIS A 263 -16.71 -2.98 -9.09
N GLY A 264 -17.85 -3.04 -9.76
CA GLY A 264 -18.00 -3.45 -11.15
C GLY A 264 -18.94 -2.48 -11.85
N LEU A 265 -19.17 -2.66 -13.16
CA LEU A 265 -19.98 -1.75 -13.97
C LEU A 265 -21.41 -1.55 -13.44
N ARG A 266 -21.96 -2.56 -12.73
CA ARG A 266 -23.31 -2.52 -12.13
C ARG A 266 -23.30 -2.39 -10.59
N GLY A 267 -22.16 -2.03 -10.00
CA GLY A 267 -22.00 -1.88 -8.55
C GLY A 267 -21.45 -3.11 -7.85
N PHE A 268 -21.56 -3.17 -6.52
CA PHE A 268 -20.87 -4.15 -5.66
C PHE A 268 -21.18 -5.62 -6.01
N ALA A 269 -22.42 -5.95 -6.37
CA ALA A 269 -22.76 -7.33 -6.75
C ALA A 269 -21.94 -7.83 -7.97
N ASP A 270 -21.61 -6.90 -8.87
CA ASP A 270 -20.89 -7.11 -10.13
C ASP A 270 -19.37 -6.90 -10.02
N ARG A 271 -18.84 -6.66 -8.81
CA ARG A 271 -17.40 -6.47 -8.57
C ARG A 271 -16.56 -7.68 -9.00
N ALA A 272 -15.26 -7.49 -9.13
CA ALA A 272 -14.32 -8.62 -9.26
C ALA A 272 -14.30 -9.45 -7.97
N ARG A 273 -14.21 -10.77 -8.10
CA ARG A 273 -13.88 -11.69 -6.99
C ARG A 273 -12.40 -12.04 -6.96
N VAL A 274 -11.72 -11.82 -8.09
CA VAL A 274 -10.28 -12.00 -8.25
C VAL A 274 -9.75 -10.82 -9.06
N VAL A 275 -8.66 -10.20 -8.62
CA VAL A 275 -7.96 -9.10 -9.30
C VAL A 275 -6.53 -9.52 -9.64
N SER A 276 -5.96 -8.99 -10.73
CA SER A 276 -4.65 -9.41 -11.25
C SER A 276 -3.62 -8.29 -11.19
N PHE A 277 -2.43 -8.56 -10.65
CA PHE A 277 -1.29 -7.63 -10.70
C PHE A 277 -0.75 -7.41 -12.13
N ASP A 278 -1.20 -8.20 -13.12
CA ASP A 278 -0.82 -8.06 -14.53
C ASP A 278 -1.66 -6.99 -15.22
N ARG A 279 -1.78 -5.79 -14.63
CA ARG A 279 -2.53 -4.66 -15.18
C ARG A 279 -2.07 -3.31 -14.58
N PRO A 280 -2.28 -2.18 -15.27
CA PRO A 280 -2.03 -0.85 -14.72
C PRO A 280 -2.85 -0.54 -13.46
N TYR A 281 -2.39 0.43 -12.67
CA TYR A 281 -3.19 1.02 -11.59
C TYR A 281 -4.06 2.15 -12.13
N GLY A 282 -5.38 2.06 -11.88
CA GLY A 282 -6.36 3.03 -12.38
C GLY A 282 -6.54 4.27 -11.52
N TYR A 283 -5.79 4.42 -10.43
CA TYR A 283 -5.87 5.54 -9.50
C TYR A 283 -4.48 5.96 -9.01
N GLY A 284 -4.39 7.09 -8.29
CA GLY A 284 -3.11 7.68 -7.87
C GLY A 284 -2.20 8.05 -9.04
N ASP A 285 -2.79 8.36 -10.19
CA ASP A 285 -2.08 8.64 -11.45
C ASP A 285 -1.14 7.50 -11.89
N GLY A 286 -1.50 6.27 -11.53
CA GLY A 286 -0.71 5.06 -11.80
C GLY A 286 0.17 4.62 -10.62
N ALA A 287 0.27 5.42 -9.56
CA ALA A 287 1.00 5.09 -8.33
C ALA A 287 0.15 4.39 -7.27
N ALA A 288 -1.11 4.06 -7.56
CA ALA A 288 -2.03 3.47 -6.59
C ALA A 288 -2.12 4.34 -5.31
N ASP A 289 -2.00 3.75 -4.13
CA ASP A 289 -2.13 4.47 -2.85
C ASP A 289 -0.80 5.04 -2.33
N PHE A 290 0.30 4.75 -3.02
CA PHE A 290 1.66 5.03 -2.57
C PHE A 290 1.91 6.51 -2.25
N THR A 291 1.46 7.43 -3.11
CA THR A 291 1.81 8.86 -2.97
C THR A 291 1.17 9.53 -1.75
N GLY A 292 0.01 9.04 -1.31
CA GLY A 292 -0.73 9.58 -0.16
C GLY A 292 -0.47 8.81 1.13
N ASN A 293 -0.53 7.48 1.07
CA ASN A 293 -0.55 6.63 2.27
C ASN A 293 0.78 5.96 2.60
N GLU A 294 1.84 6.18 1.81
CA GLU A 294 3.15 5.55 2.02
C GLU A 294 4.34 6.52 1.92
N ALA A 295 4.45 7.23 0.79
CA ALA A 295 5.57 8.15 0.50
C ALA A 295 5.83 9.21 1.59
N PRO A 296 4.81 9.77 2.28
CA PRO A 296 5.04 10.69 3.40
C PRO A 296 5.86 10.08 4.55
N LEU A 297 5.58 8.82 4.91
CA LEU A 297 6.35 8.13 5.94
C LEU A 297 7.76 7.80 5.44
N VAL A 298 7.89 7.31 4.20
CA VAL A 298 9.20 7.00 3.59
C VAL A 298 10.13 8.22 3.68
N THR A 299 9.61 9.38 3.27
CA THR A 299 10.35 10.65 3.31
C THR A 299 10.77 11.03 4.73
N LEU A 300 9.87 10.91 5.72
CA LEU A 300 10.19 11.21 7.11
C LEU A 300 11.23 10.24 7.68
N ALA A 301 11.02 8.94 7.50
CA ALA A 301 11.90 7.89 8.02
C ALA A 301 13.32 8.02 7.46
N GLU A 302 13.45 8.31 6.15
CA GLU A 302 14.74 8.60 5.55
C GLU A 302 15.35 9.90 6.07
N ARG A 303 14.56 10.98 6.21
CA ARG A 303 15.04 12.26 6.77
C ARG A 303 15.63 12.09 8.17
N LEU A 304 15.08 11.19 8.97
CA LEU A 304 15.60 10.85 10.30
C LEU A 304 16.91 10.03 10.26
N GLY A 305 17.31 9.53 9.09
CA GLY A 305 18.54 8.75 8.90
C GLY A 305 18.52 7.41 9.62
N LEU A 306 17.33 6.81 9.76
CA LEU A 306 17.10 5.54 10.45
C LEU A 306 17.66 4.36 9.64
N PRO A 307 17.99 3.23 10.28
CA PRO A 307 18.41 2.03 9.57
C PRO A 307 17.21 1.35 8.94
N LEU A 308 16.88 1.71 7.70
CA LEU A 308 15.69 1.21 7.01
C LEU A 308 15.96 -0.08 6.22
N ALA A 309 14.89 -0.85 6.04
CA ALA A 309 14.71 -1.92 5.07
C ALA A 309 13.34 -1.76 4.40
N TYR A 310 13.16 -2.38 3.24
CA TYR A 310 11.94 -2.27 2.42
C TYR A 310 11.50 -3.66 1.98
N ALA A 311 10.20 -3.89 1.99
CA ALA A 311 9.55 -5.09 1.49
C ALA A 311 8.10 -4.80 1.11
N THR A 312 7.49 -5.69 0.33
CA THR A 312 6.06 -5.68 0.04
C THR A 312 5.32 -6.73 0.85
N ASP A 313 4.00 -6.58 0.95
CA ASP A 313 3.12 -7.56 1.56
C ASP A 313 3.07 -8.91 0.77
N ILE A 314 3.48 -8.92 -0.51
CA ILE A 314 3.76 -10.14 -1.30
C ILE A 314 5.03 -10.84 -0.82
N ASP A 315 6.09 -10.11 -0.47
CA ASP A 315 7.29 -10.70 0.14
C ASP A 315 6.94 -11.31 1.51
N LEU A 316 6.07 -10.63 2.27
CA LEU A 316 5.53 -11.12 3.55
C LEU A 316 4.75 -12.43 3.38
N HIS A 317 4.02 -12.58 2.26
CA HIS A 317 3.40 -13.85 1.90
C HIS A 317 4.44 -14.92 1.54
N ALA A 318 5.44 -14.58 0.71
CA ALA A 318 6.37 -15.53 0.14
C ALA A 318 7.39 -16.07 1.16
N GLU A 319 7.81 -15.26 2.13
CA GLU A 319 8.97 -15.54 2.98
C GLU A 319 8.68 -15.49 4.49
N PRO A 320 8.56 -16.66 5.16
CA PRO A 320 8.23 -16.72 6.59
C PRO A 320 9.29 -16.15 7.52
N ARG A 321 10.51 -15.92 7.01
CA ARG A 321 11.67 -15.40 7.75
C ARG A 321 12.06 -13.99 7.30
N LEU A 322 11.18 -13.30 6.55
CA LEU A 322 11.43 -11.97 6.00
C LEU A 322 11.91 -10.96 7.06
N PHE A 323 11.39 -11.07 8.29
CA PHE A 323 11.63 -10.13 9.38
C PHE A 323 12.60 -10.63 10.45
N ASP A 324 13.38 -11.67 10.16
CA ASP A 324 14.39 -12.15 11.09
C ASP A 324 15.35 -11.02 11.52
N GLY A 325 15.40 -10.76 12.83
CA GLY A 325 16.23 -9.73 13.41
C GLY A 325 15.76 -8.29 13.20
N ALA A 326 14.57 -8.08 12.62
CA ALA A 326 13.97 -6.75 12.48
C ALA A 326 13.81 -6.06 13.84
N ARG A 327 14.10 -4.75 13.88
CA ARG A 327 13.79 -3.89 15.03
C ARG A 327 12.33 -3.50 15.04
N ALA A 328 11.76 -3.23 13.87
CA ALA A 328 10.35 -2.95 13.70
C ALA A 328 9.87 -3.26 12.29
N VAL A 329 8.55 -3.44 12.15
CA VAL A 329 7.82 -3.49 10.88
C VAL A 329 6.76 -2.39 10.90
N ILE A 330 6.70 -1.58 9.85
CA ILE A 330 5.75 -0.46 9.75
C ILE A 330 4.73 -0.77 8.65
N SER A 331 3.50 -1.03 9.08
CA SER A 331 2.30 -1.05 8.25
C SER A 331 1.84 0.39 8.01
N LEU A 332 1.62 0.73 6.75
CA LEU A 332 1.44 2.11 6.29
C LEU A 332 -0.01 2.58 6.41
N GLY A 333 -0.39 3.65 5.70
CA GLY A 333 -1.65 4.37 5.91
C GLY A 333 -2.92 3.58 5.61
N HIS A 334 -2.83 2.53 4.78
CA HIS A 334 -3.94 1.62 4.48
C HIS A 334 -3.41 0.24 4.07
N ASP A 335 -3.48 -0.74 4.98
CA ASP A 335 -2.93 -2.09 4.79
C ASP A 335 -3.95 -3.17 5.18
N GLU A 336 -5.04 -3.23 4.42
CA GLU A 336 -6.28 -3.95 4.76
C GLU A 336 -6.24 -5.45 4.39
N TYR A 337 -5.54 -5.83 3.31
CA TYR A 337 -5.67 -7.14 2.66
C TYR A 337 -4.54 -8.09 3.06
N TYR A 338 -4.89 -9.15 3.80
CA TYR A 338 -3.90 -10.10 4.32
C TYR A 338 -4.27 -11.55 4.01
N SER A 339 -3.30 -12.29 3.47
CA SER A 339 -3.39 -13.75 3.45
C SER A 339 -3.11 -14.34 4.84
N PRO A 340 -3.56 -15.57 5.14
CA PRO A 340 -3.25 -16.22 6.40
C PRO A 340 -1.74 -16.32 6.68
N ARG A 341 -0.94 -16.55 5.62
CA ARG A 341 0.51 -16.63 5.73
C ARG A 341 1.13 -15.28 6.10
N MET A 342 0.65 -14.18 5.52
CA MET A 342 1.13 -12.84 5.86
C MET A 342 0.89 -12.51 7.33
N ARG A 343 -0.33 -12.73 7.82
CA ARG A 343 -0.69 -12.50 9.22
C ARG A 343 0.15 -13.36 10.16
N ALA A 344 0.37 -14.64 9.82
CA ALA A 344 1.21 -15.53 10.60
C ALA A 344 2.67 -15.06 10.67
N THR A 345 3.27 -14.66 9.54
CA THR A 345 4.64 -14.15 9.48
C THR A 345 4.80 -12.86 10.30
N LEU A 346 3.86 -11.91 10.18
CA LEU A 346 3.89 -10.66 10.95
C LEU A 346 3.70 -10.91 12.46
N THR A 347 2.80 -11.83 12.83
CA THR A 347 2.61 -12.26 14.23
C THR A 347 3.88 -12.90 14.79
N ALA A 348 4.54 -13.77 14.02
CA ALA A 348 5.80 -14.38 14.42
C ALA A 348 6.92 -13.35 14.64
N ALA A 349 6.98 -12.30 13.82
CA ALA A 349 7.95 -11.22 14.01
C ALA A 349 7.72 -10.45 15.32
N ARG A 350 6.45 -10.13 15.65
CA ARG A 350 6.09 -9.56 16.96
C ARG A 350 6.54 -10.47 18.10
N ASP A 351 6.23 -11.76 17.98
CA ASP A 351 6.51 -12.75 19.02
C ASP A 351 8.03 -13.04 19.15
N ALA A 352 8.82 -12.70 18.13
CA ALA A 352 10.29 -12.69 18.16
C ALA A 352 10.89 -11.36 18.69
N GLY A 353 10.07 -10.34 18.96
CA GLY A 353 10.49 -9.07 19.55
C GLY A 353 10.59 -7.88 18.60
N ALA A 354 10.23 -8.04 17.32
CA ALA A 354 10.13 -6.90 16.41
C ALA A 354 8.91 -6.04 16.81
N ASN A 355 9.11 -4.72 16.93
CA ASN A 355 7.99 -3.81 17.14
C ASN A 355 7.10 -3.75 15.89
N ILE A 356 5.83 -3.39 16.04
CA ILE A 356 4.95 -3.18 14.89
C ILE A 356 4.21 -1.86 15.04
N ALA A 357 4.16 -1.06 13.98
CA ALA A 357 3.31 0.13 13.93
C ALA A 357 2.31 -0.02 12.79
N PHE A 358 1.02 0.08 13.11
CA PHE A 358 -0.06 0.26 12.15
C PHE A 358 -0.37 1.76 12.09
N LEU A 359 0.08 2.43 11.03
CA LEU A 359 -0.08 3.87 10.85
C LEU A 359 -1.33 4.23 10.04
N GLY A 360 -2.35 3.38 10.12
CA GLY A 360 -3.63 3.56 9.44
C GLY A 360 -4.78 3.17 10.37
N ALA A 361 -5.92 2.86 9.74
CA ALA A 361 -7.00 2.09 10.32
C ALA A 361 -7.34 0.94 9.35
N ASN A 362 -8.22 0.02 9.75
CA ASN A 362 -8.67 -1.08 8.89
C ASN A 362 -7.55 -2.03 8.45
N ALA A 363 -6.46 -2.08 9.22
CA ALA A 363 -5.35 -2.96 8.92
C ALA A 363 -5.73 -4.42 9.17
N VAL A 364 -5.32 -5.33 8.27
CA VAL A 364 -5.55 -6.78 8.42
C VAL A 364 -7.03 -7.17 8.54
N TYR A 365 -7.96 -6.38 7.99
CA TYR A 365 -9.40 -6.65 8.08
C TYR A 365 -9.90 -7.67 7.04
N ARG A 366 -9.31 -7.69 5.85
CA ARG A 366 -9.72 -8.57 4.74
C ARG A 366 -8.80 -9.78 4.62
N ARG A 367 -9.41 -10.96 4.48
CA ARG A 367 -8.67 -12.19 4.20
C ARG A 367 -8.62 -12.44 2.69
N ILE A 368 -7.43 -12.71 2.16
CA ILE A 368 -7.21 -13.00 0.74
C ILE A 368 -6.53 -14.35 0.49
N ARG A 369 -6.61 -14.80 -0.76
CA ARG A 369 -5.76 -15.87 -1.31
C ARG A 369 -4.97 -15.35 -2.50
N LEU A 370 -3.74 -15.82 -2.64
CA LEU A 370 -2.85 -15.49 -3.75
C LEU A 370 -2.67 -16.72 -4.65
N ALA A 371 -2.59 -16.50 -5.96
CA ALA A 371 -2.42 -17.54 -6.97
C ALA A 371 -1.53 -17.05 -8.13
N PRO A 372 -0.85 -17.95 -8.86
CA PRO A 372 0.06 -17.57 -9.94
C PRO A 372 -0.67 -17.13 -11.21
N THR A 373 0.06 -16.41 -12.06
CA THR A 373 -0.21 -16.27 -13.51
C THR A 373 1.01 -16.74 -14.30
N PRO A 374 0.98 -16.78 -15.65
CA PRO A 374 2.19 -17.04 -16.44
C PRO A 374 3.33 -16.04 -16.21
N HIS A 375 3.06 -14.86 -15.63
CA HIS A 375 4.09 -13.87 -15.31
C HIS A 375 4.80 -14.17 -13.98
N GLY A 376 4.23 -14.95 -13.07
CA GLY A 376 4.87 -15.33 -11.81
C GLY A 376 3.92 -15.85 -10.72
N PRO A 377 4.46 -16.21 -9.53
CA PRO A 377 3.66 -16.54 -8.37
C PRO A 377 2.92 -15.29 -7.84
N ASP A 378 1.83 -15.52 -7.10
CA ASP A 378 1.13 -14.48 -6.32
C ASP A 378 0.66 -13.27 -7.13
N ARG A 379 0.31 -13.50 -8.41
CA ARG A 379 -0.14 -12.48 -9.37
C ARG A 379 -1.67 -12.32 -9.47
N LEU A 380 -2.44 -13.22 -8.86
CA LEU A 380 -3.88 -13.15 -8.71
C LEU A 380 -4.24 -13.06 -7.24
N GLU A 381 -4.99 -12.04 -6.86
CA GLU A 381 -5.51 -11.82 -5.53
C GLU A 381 -7.00 -12.11 -5.51
N THR A 382 -7.42 -13.09 -4.71
CA THR A 382 -8.81 -13.50 -4.55
C THR A 382 -9.38 -12.93 -3.26
N GLY A 383 -10.53 -12.25 -3.36
CA GLY A 383 -11.26 -11.71 -2.22
C GLY A 383 -12.77 -11.73 -2.47
N TYR A 384 -13.46 -12.75 -1.93
CA TYR A 384 -14.91 -12.85 -2.06
C TYR A 384 -15.65 -11.89 -1.15
N LYS A 385 -15.09 -11.51 0.02
CA LYS A 385 -15.68 -10.60 1.02
C LYS A 385 -16.95 -11.10 1.71
N VAL A 386 -17.86 -11.70 0.95
CA VAL A 386 -19.08 -12.35 1.43
C VAL A 386 -18.83 -13.84 1.51
N ALA A 387 -18.88 -14.39 2.72
CA ALA A 387 -18.44 -15.77 3.00
C ALA A 387 -19.12 -16.82 2.10
N ASN A 388 -20.44 -16.74 1.92
CA ASN A 388 -21.21 -17.73 1.14
C ASN A 388 -21.11 -17.55 -0.37
N GLU A 389 -20.45 -16.49 -0.87
CA GLU A 389 -20.10 -16.37 -2.29
C GLU A 389 -18.80 -17.13 -2.61
N ASP A 390 -17.97 -17.43 -1.62
CA ASP A 390 -16.71 -18.14 -1.79
C ASP A 390 -16.97 -19.64 -2.09
N PRO A 391 -16.49 -20.20 -3.22
CA PRO A 391 -16.69 -21.61 -3.56
C PRO A 391 -16.14 -22.61 -2.54
N LEU A 392 -15.24 -22.16 -1.65
CA LEU A 392 -14.70 -22.99 -0.57
C LEU A 392 -15.59 -23.00 0.69
N TYR A 393 -16.63 -22.16 0.77
CA TYR A 393 -17.55 -22.12 1.89
C TYR A 393 -18.24 -23.47 2.12
N GLY A 394 -18.14 -24.00 3.35
CA GLY A 394 -18.65 -25.32 3.72
C GLY A 394 -17.83 -26.50 3.20
N ARG A 395 -16.77 -26.27 2.41
CA ARG A 395 -15.86 -27.32 1.88
C ARG A 395 -14.49 -27.26 2.54
N ASP A 396 -13.90 -26.08 2.55
CA ASP A 396 -12.66 -25.76 3.27
C ASP A 396 -12.77 -24.34 3.81
N ASN A 397 -13.41 -24.24 4.97
CA ASN A 397 -13.62 -22.97 5.65
C ASN A 397 -12.29 -22.28 5.98
N SER A 398 -11.18 -23.01 6.16
CA SER A 398 -9.88 -22.43 6.53
C SER A 398 -9.32 -21.51 5.46
N GLN A 399 -9.76 -21.71 4.21
CA GLN A 399 -9.27 -20.96 3.06
C GLN A 399 -10.21 -19.85 2.61
N ILE A 400 -11.42 -19.71 3.16
CA ILE A 400 -12.37 -18.71 2.63
C ILE A 400 -11.89 -17.27 2.86
N THR A 401 -12.33 -16.36 2.00
CA THR A 401 -11.91 -14.95 1.96
C THR A 401 -12.98 -14.00 2.52
N ALA A 402 -13.63 -14.44 3.59
CA ALA A 402 -14.46 -13.57 4.44
C ALA A 402 -13.57 -12.69 5.33
N ASN A 403 -14.13 -11.63 5.91
CA ASN A 403 -13.38 -10.73 6.80
C ASN A 403 -12.80 -11.50 7.99
N TRP A 404 -11.62 -11.08 8.46
CA TRP A 404 -10.93 -11.67 9.60
C TRP A 404 -11.81 -11.83 10.85
N PRO A 405 -12.63 -10.84 11.28
CA PRO A 405 -13.49 -11.00 12.46
C PRO A 405 -14.76 -11.85 12.21
N SER A 406 -15.02 -12.30 10.98
CA SER A 406 -16.27 -12.95 10.61
C SER A 406 -16.21 -14.49 10.64
N PRO A 407 -17.31 -15.17 11.01
CA PRO A 407 -17.41 -16.63 10.90
C PRO A 407 -17.27 -17.09 9.44
N PRO A 408 -16.93 -18.37 9.20
CA PRO A 408 -16.82 -19.48 10.16
C PRO A 408 -15.47 -19.57 10.89
N ASN A 409 -14.45 -18.83 10.43
CA ASN A 409 -13.12 -18.81 11.03
C ASN A 409 -12.77 -17.38 11.46
N ALA A 410 -13.47 -16.92 12.49
CA ALA A 410 -13.25 -15.60 13.06
C ALA A 410 -11.91 -15.57 13.81
N ASP A 411 -11.04 -14.67 13.41
CA ASP A 411 -9.75 -14.34 14.02
C ASP A 411 -9.56 -12.82 13.82
N PRO A 412 -10.17 -11.97 14.68
CA PRO A 412 -10.20 -10.53 14.47
C PRO A 412 -8.78 -9.94 14.51
N GLU A 413 -8.52 -8.95 13.66
CA GLU A 413 -7.27 -8.20 13.57
C GLU A 413 -6.77 -7.69 14.93
N SER A 414 -7.67 -7.36 15.87
CA SER A 414 -7.35 -6.86 17.21
C SER A 414 -6.47 -7.78 18.05
N SER A 415 -6.37 -9.08 17.74
CA SER A 415 -5.39 -9.97 18.40
C SER A 415 -3.93 -9.67 18.01
N LEU A 416 -3.73 -8.92 16.92
CA LEU A 416 -2.43 -8.48 16.41
C LEU A 416 -2.29 -6.95 16.51
N THR A 417 -3.26 -6.18 16.03
CA THR A 417 -3.21 -4.70 15.99
C THR A 417 -3.46 -4.07 17.36
N GLY A 418 -4.31 -4.70 18.19
CA GLY A 418 -4.79 -4.16 19.46
C GLY A 418 -6.18 -3.52 19.33
N GLY A 419 -6.35 -2.61 18.37
CA GLY A 419 -7.66 -2.09 17.93
C GLY A 419 -8.30 -2.93 16.82
N MET A 420 -9.57 -2.71 16.52
CA MET A 420 -10.22 -3.30 15.34
C MET A 420 -11.09 -2.30 14.61
N TYR A 421 -11.22 -2.49 13.31
CA TYR A 421 -12.02 -1.66 12.43
C TYR A 421 -13.48 -1.65 12.85
N GLN A 422 -14.07 -0.45 12.89
CA GLN A 422 -15.48 -0.28 13.21
C GLN A 422 -16.32 0.09 11.98
N CYS A 423 -15.99 1.19 11.31
CA CYS A 423 -16.88 1.76 10.29
C CYS A 423 -16.21 2.83 9.42
N ASN A 424 -16.83 3.10 8.26
CA ASN A 424 -16.55 4.22 7.38
C ASN A 424 -17.88 4.74 6.76
N PRO A 425 -17.97 5.99 6.29
CA PRO A 425 -17.00 7.06 6.45
C PRO A 425 -17.15 7.77 7.80
N VAL A 426 -16.05 8.29 8.33
CA VAL A 426 -16.01 9.11 9.54
C VAL A 426 -15.09 10.31 9.37
N HIS A 427 -15.41 11.44 9.99
CA HIS A 427 -14.47 12.55 10.19
C HIS A 427 -14.67 13.16 11.57
N ALA A 428 -13.60 13.27 12.34
CA ALA A 428 -13.62 13.88 13.67
C ALA A 428 -12.23 14.39 14.08
N ASP A 429 -12.17 15.05 15.24
CA ASP A 429 -10.89 15.44 15.84
C ASP A 429 -10.31 14.27 16.63
N LEU A 430 -8.97 14.17 16.64
CA LEU A 430 -8.29 13.32 17.61
C LEU A 430 -8.37 13.97 19.00
N VAL A 431 -8.75 13.24 20.05
CA VAL A 431 -8.90 13.74 21.42
C VAL A 431 -7.97 12.99 22.37
N VAL A 432 -6.97 13.69 22.91
CA VAL A 432 -5.97 13.09 23.82
C VAL A 432 -6.61 12.72 25.15
N THR A 433 -6.34 11.51 25.66
CA THR A 433 -6.81 11.04 26.97
C THR A 433 -5.68 10.68 27.93
N ASN A 434 -4.54 10.18 27.42
CA ASN A 434 -3.37 9.85 28.24
C ASN A 434 -2.16 10.72 27.86
N PRO A 435 -2.13 12.01 28.25
CA PRO A 435 -1.05 12.94 27.86
C PRO A 435 0.32 12.58 28.47
N GLY A 436 0.35 11.73 29.51
CA GLY A 436 1.58 11.27 30.14
C GLY A 436 2.30 10.15 29.38
N HIS A 437 1.67 9.60 28.34
CA HIS A 437 2.28 8.53 27.54
C HIS A 437 3.54 9.02 26.80
N TRP A 438 4.59 8.20 26.75
CA TRP A 438 5.91 8.57 26.21
C TRP A 438 5.86 9.05 24.75
N LEU A 439 4.96 8.51 23.93
CA LEU A 439 4.73 8.96 22.55
C LEU A 439 4.27 10.42 22.42
N LEU A 440 3.66 10.97 23.47
CA LEU A 440 3.18 12.35 23.50
C LEU A 440 4.19 13.31 24.17
N ALA A 441 5.36 12.80 24.58
CA ALA A 441 6.41 13.63 25.18
C ALA A 441 6.84 14.76 24.23
N GLY A 442 6.92 15.98 24.77
CA GLY A 442 7.31 17.17 24.02
C GLY A 442 6.21 17.77 23.13
N THR A 443 5.00 17.18 23.06
CA THR A 443 3.88 17.75 22.30
C THR A 443 3.22 18.93 23.01
N GLY A 444 3.33 19.02 24.34
CA GLY A 444 2.66 20.02 25.17
C GLY A 444 1.14 19.82 25.31
N LEU A 445 0.61 18.69 24.84
CA LEU A 445 -0.81 18.39 24.90
C LEU A 445 -1.24 17.92 26.30
N ALA A 446 -2.44 18.32 26.70
CA ALA A 446 -3.12 17.89 27.92
C ALA A 446 -4.31 16.96 27.59
N ALA A 447 -4.86 16.27 28.59
CA ALA A 447 -6.11 15.53 28.44
C ALA A 447 -7.22 16.46 27.92
N GLY A 448 -7.98 16.00 26.92
CA GLY A 448 -9.00 16.77 26.21
C GLY A 448 -8.47 17.63 25.06
N SER A 449 -7.14 17.72 24.86
CA SER A 449 -6.60 18.44 23.70
C SER A 449 -7.07 17.81 22.41
N ARG A 450 -7.42 18.65 21.43
CA ARG A 450 -7.99 18.23 20.15
C ARG A 450 -7.02 18.50 19.01
N ILE A 451 -6.84 17.52 18.14
CA ILE A 451 -6.14 17.68 16.86
C ILE A 451 -7.18 17.65 15.73
N PRO A 452 -7.53 18.81 15.16
CA PRO A 452 -8.66 18.92 14.26
C PRO A 452 -8.57 18.00 13.03
N GLY A 453 -9.66 17.28 12.74
CA GLY A 453 -9.80 16.47 11.53
C GLY A 453 -8.87 15.24 11.42
N MET A 454 -8.15 14.87 12.49
CA MET A 454 -7.21 13.74 12.47
C MET A 454 -7.85 12.35 12.38
N ILE A 455 -9.14 12.21 12.65
CA ILE A 455 -9.83 10.94 12.51
C ILE A 455 -10.53 10.90 11.16
N GLY A 456 -10.28 9.84 10.39
CA GLY A 456 -11.02 9.53 9.16
C GLY A 456 -10.14 9.08 7.98
N SER A 457 -10.74 8.64 6.87
CA SER A 457 -12.15 8.27 6.71
C SER A 457 -12.56 6.99 7.44
N GLU A 458 -11.59 6.21 7.91
CA GLU A 458 -11.76 4.94 8.63
C GLU A 458 -11.14 5.06 10.02
N TYR A 459 -11.63 4.24 10.96
CA TYR A 459 -11.15 4.23 12.34
C TYR A 459 -11.21 2.85 12.97
N ASP A 460 -10.25 2.63 13.88
CA ASP A 460 -10.18 1.44 14.72
C ASP A 460 -10.50 1.82 16.18
N ARG A 461 -11.01 0.82 16.92
CA ARG A 461 -11.38 0.95 18.33
C ARG A 461 -10.85 -0.23 19.12
N VAL A 462 -10.38 0.02 20.34
CA VAL A 462 -10.05 -1.05 21.29
C VAL A 462 -11.37 -1.56 21.90
N ASP A 463 -11.75 -2.79 21.60
CA ASP A 463 -12.92 -3.45 22.18
C ASP A 463 -12.51 -4.60 23.12
N PRO A 464 -12.57 -4.39 24.46
CA PRO A 464 -12.22 -5.43 25.44
C PRO A 464 -13.12 -6.68 25.42
N ASN A 465 -14.24 -6.66 24.71
CA ASN A 465 -15.12 -7.82 24.54
C ASN A 465 -14.70 -8.71 23.36
N ARG A 466 -13.66 -8.31 22.62
CA ARG A 466 -13.06 -9.05 21.51
C ARG A 466 -11.63 -9.47 21.89
N PRO A 467 -11.04 -10.47 21.21
CA PRO A 467 -9.62 -10.78 21.37
C PRO A 467 -8.75 -9.54 21.18
N THR A 468 -8.17 -9.02 22.26
CA THR A 468 -7.24 -7.89 22.28
C THR A 468 -6.23 -8.09 23.41
N PRO A 469 -4.98 -7.60 23.32
CA PRO A 469 -3.99 -7.67 24.39
C PRO A 469 -4.49 -7.01 25.68
N GLN A 470 -4.26 -7.65 26.83
CA GLN A 470 -4.72 -7.12 28.12
C GLN A 470 -3.96 -5.86 28.58
N MET A 471 -2.66 -5.81 28.28
CA MET A 471 -1.76 -4.70 28.65
C MET A 471 -1.70 -3.71 27.49
N ILE A 472 -2.81 -3.00 27.28
CA ILE A 472 -3.00 -2.00 26.24
C ILE A 472 -3.34 -0.64 26.86
N GLU A 473 -2.72 0.41 26.32
CA GLU A 473 -2.97 1.81 26.64
C GLU A 473 -3.66 2.48 25.45
N VAL A 474 -4.68 3.28 25.74
CA VAL A 474 -5.32 4.20 24.81
C VAL A 474 -4.79 5.60 25.10
N LEU A 475 -4.12 6.19 24.12
CA LEU A 475 -3.50 7.51 24.21
C LEU A 475 -4.47 8.64 23.84
N ALA A 476 -5.36 8.35 22.91
CA ALA A 476 -6.42 9.23 22.46
C ALA A 476 -7.68 8.40 22.26
N HIS A 477 -8.81 8.94 22.70
CA HIS A 477 -10.14 8.33 22.63
C HIS A 477 -11.10 9.37 22.07
N SER A 478 -11.39 9.25 20.78
CA SER A 478 -12.07 10.27 20.00
C SER A 478 -13.54 9.93 19.79
N PRO A 479 -14.48 10.75 20.27
CA PRO A 479 -15.88 10.59 19.92
C PRO A 479 -16.07 10.73 18.41
N VAL A 480 -16.73 9.76 17.81
CA VAL A 480 -17.09 9.76 16.39
C VAL A 480 -18.56 9.43 16.18
N ALA A 481 -19.05 9.71 14.98
CA ALA A 481 -20.35 9.23 14.53
C ALA A 481 -20.22 8.65 13.12
N CYS A 482 -20.51 7.36 12.96
CA CYS A 482 -20.54 6.70 11.67
C CYS A 482 -21.97 6.29 11.32
N HIS A 483 -22.47 6.74 10.16
CA HIS A 483 -23.89 6.54 9.77
C HIS A 483 -24.91 6.94 10.86
N GLY A 484 -24.61 7.98 11.63
CA GLY A 484 -25.46 8.46 12.73
C GLY A 484 -25.39 7.64 14.02
N GLN A 485 -24.55 6.60 14.07
CA GLN A 485 -24.27 5.83 15.29
C GLN A 485 -23.03 6.39 15.97
N ALA A 486 -23.17 6.74 17.25
CA ALA A 486 -22.05 7.21 18.06
C ALA A 486 -21.10 6.05 18.37
N ASP A 487 -19.80 6.32 18.27
CA ASP A 487 -18.74 5.37 18.57
C ASP A 487 -17.45 6.13 18.97
N TYR A 488 -16.32 5.42 19.06
CA TYR A 488 -15.01 5.98 19.36
C TYR A 488 -13.91 5.44 18.46
N SER A 489 -12.96 6.31 18.13
CA SER A 489 -11.66 5.96 17.53
C SER A 489 -10.57 6.00 18.61
N ASP A 490 -9.70 4.99 18.64
CA ASP A 490 -8.66 4.86 19.64
C ASP A 490 -7.26 4.83 19.03
N VAL A 491 -6.37 5.70 19.50
CA VAL A 491 -4.92 5.54 19.29
C VAL A 491 -4.42 4.66 20.43
N SER A 492 -3.78 3.53 20.12
CA SER A 492 -3.40 2.56 21.14
C SER A 492 -1.97 2.04 21.05
N TYR A 493 -1.46 1.56 22.18
CA TYR A 493 -0.16 0.93 22.31
C TYR A 493 -0.22 -0.25 23.28
N TYR A 494 0.35 -1.39 22.91
CA TYR A 494 0.48 -2.54 23.81
C TYR A 494 1.89 -3.13 23.78
N THR A 495 2.22 -3.90 24.83
CA THR A 495 3.48 -4.68 24.89
C THR A 495 3.18 -6.16 24.79
N ALA A 496 3.77 -6.83 23.80
CA ALA A 496 3.71 -8.28 23.63
C ALA A 496 4.63 -9.00 24.64
N PRO A 497 4.41 -10.30 24.93
CA PRO A 497 5.27 -11.07 25.84
C PRO A 497 6.75 -11.10 25.45
N SER A 498 7.07 -10.94 24.16
CA SER A 498 8.44 -10.83 23.64
C SER A 498 9.18 -9.54 24.03
N GLY A 499 8.43 -8.55 24.54
CA GLY A 499 8.88 -7.18 24.75
C GLY A 499 8.69 -6.27 23.53
N ALA A 500 8.15 -6.77 22.42
CA ALA A 500 7.77 -5.92 21.30
C ALA A 500 6.69 -4.92 21.71
N GLY A 501 6.85 -3.66 21.32
CA GLY A 501 5.80 -2.67 21.36
C GLY A 501 4.98 -2.72 20.07
N VAL A 502 3.66 -2.62 20.18
CA VAL A 502 2.76 -2.52 19.03
C VAL A 502 1.93 -1.26 19.16
N PHE A 503 1.98 -0.42 18.13
CA PHE A 503 1.26 0.85 18.04
C PHE A 503 0.19 0.76 16.95
N ASP A 504 -0.98 1.31 17.24
CA ASP A 504 -2.10 1.45 16.30
C ASP A 504 -2.56 2.92 16.31
N ALA A 505 -2.50 3.56 15.13
CA ALA A 505 -2.91 4.94 14.95
C ALA A 505 -4.43 5.14 15.04
N GLY A 506 -5.22 4.09 14.81
CA GLY A 506 -6.68 4.13 14.91
C GLY A 506 -7.37 5.05 13.90
N THR A 507 -6.66 5.52 12.88
CA THR A 507 -7.16 6.44 11.85
C THR A 507 -6.43 6.26 10.53
N SER A 508 -7.17 6.22 9.42
CA SER A 508 -6.56 6.18 8.08
C SER A 508 -5.90 7.50 7.64
N ALA A 509 -6.05 8.60 8.40
CA ALA A 509 -5.49 9.90 8.05
C ALA A 509 -4.03 10.11 8.51
N TRP A 510 -3.43 9.15 9.23
CA TRP A 510 -2.14 9.39 9.91
C TRP A 510 -1.00 9.66 8.93
N VAL A 511 -0.75 8.77 7.96
CA VAL A 511 0.41 8.92 7.04
C VAL A 511 0.26 10.12 6.12
N CYS A 512 -0.91 10.32 5.51
CA CYS A 512 -1.13 11.46 4.62
C CYS A 512 -0.95 12.82 5.33
N ALA A 513 -1.18 12.88 6.65
CA ALA A 513 -1.07 14.12 7.43
C ALA A 513 0.40 14.54 7.65
N LEU A 514 1.36 13.62 7.49
CA LEU A 514 2.79 13.91 7.59
C LEU A 514 3.27 14.92 6.53
N LEU A 515 2.65 14.93 5.35
CA LEU A 515 2.96 15.87 4.26
C LEU A 515 1.77 16.74 3.84
N ASP A 516 0.71 16.78 4.64
CA ASP A 516 -0.52 17.55 4.36
C ASP A 516 -1.15 17.19 2.99
N VAL A 517 -1.27 15.88 2.71
CA VAL A 517 -1.79 15.35 1.45
C VAL A 517 -3.13 14.59 1.59
N CYS A 518 -3.80 14.66 2.75
CA CYS A 518 -5.00 13.86 3.11
C CYS A 518 -6.30 14.12 2.32
N GLY A 519 -6.27 14.85 1.20
CA GLY A 519 -7.50 15.17 0.47
C GLY A 519 -8.41 16.11 1.29
N PRO A 520 -9.65 15.72 1.66
CA PRO A 520 -10.44 16.38 2.70
C PRO A 520 -10.23 15.72 4.08
N GLY A 521 -9.73 16.46 5.07
CA GLY A 521 -9.57 15.94 6.44
C GLY A 521 -8.48 16.64 7.25
N ALA A 522 -7.52 15.86 7.73
CA ALA A 522 -6.38 16.32 8.52
C ALA A 522 -5.46 17.26 7.71
N HIS A 523 -5.44 18.55 8.05
CA HIS A 523 -4.66 19.56 7.32
C HIS A 523 -4.02 20.62 8.20
N GLY A 524 -2.96 21.23 7.66
CA GLY A 524 -2.32 22.41 8.23
C GLY A 524 -1.18 22.11 9.22
N GLU A 525 -0.37 23.14 9.44
CA GLU A 525 0.88 23.05 10.21
C GLU A 525 0.73 22.47 11.62
N PRO A 526 -0.30 22.81 12.44
CA PRO A 526 -0.43 22.23 13.78
C PRO A 526 -0.64 20.71 13.76
N VAL A 527 -1.43 20.22 12.81
CA VAL A 527 -1.71 18.80 12.62
C VAL A 527 -0.44 18.08 12.16
N GLN A 528 0.22 18.62 11.12
CA GLN A 528 1.47 18.07 10.61
C GLN A 528 2.55 18.00 11.70
N ARG A 529 2.69 19.05 12.52
CA ARG A 529 3.65 19.10 13.62
C ARG A 529 3.38 18.02 14.67
N PHE A 530 2.11 17.84 15.05
CA PHE A 530 1.71 16.79 15.99
C PHE A 530 2.05 15.40 15.45
N VAL A 531 1.58 15.06 14.25
CA VAL A 531 1.78 13.73 13.67
C VAL A 531 3.27 13.46 13.43
N THR A 532 4.02 14.46 12.95
CA THR A 532 5.47 14.33 12.74
C THR A 532 6.22 14.09 14.06
N GLN A 533 5.86 14.81 15.14
CA GLN A 533 6.50 14.66 16.44
C GLN A 533 6.25 13.27 17.03
N VAL A 534 4.99 12.80 17.03
CA VAL A 534 4.63 11.47 17.55
C VAL A 534 5.28 10.37 16.72
N THR A 535 5.23 10.46 15.39
CA THR A 535 5.83 9.48 14.49
C THR A 535 7.36 9.45 14.63
N THR A 536 8.01 10.60 14.80
CA THR A 536 9.46 10.66 15.06
C THR A 536 9.83 9.96 16.36
N THR A 537 9.08 10.24 17.43
CA THR A 537 9.29 9.62 18.75
C THR A 537 9.11 8.10 18.67
N LEU A 538 8.06 7.64 17.98
CA LEU A 538 7.77 6.23 17.73
C LEU A 538 8.92 5.53 16.99
N LEU A 539 9.30 6.07 15.82
CA LEU A 539 10.32 5.45 14.96
C LEU A 539 11.70 5.40 15.64
N GLN A 540 12.08 6.44 16.40
CA GLN A 540 13.34 6.45 17.14
C GLN A 540 13.35 5.40 18.26
N ALA A 541 12.27 5.28 19.03
CA ALA A 541 12.15 4.23 20.05
C ALA A 541 12.18 2.83 19.42
N PHE A 542 11.46 2.65 18.31
CA PHE A 542 11.36 1.37 17.61
C PHE A 542 12.69 0.95 16.98
N ALA A 543 13.52 1.90 16.52
CA ALA A 543 14.87 1.62 16.01
C ALA A 543 15.79 0.99 17.06
N ALA A 544 15.59 1.30 18.35
CA ALA A 544 16.44 0.83 19.45
C ALA A 544 16.27 -0.67 19.77
N GLY A 545 15.17 -1.30 19.33
CA GLY A 545 14.81 -2.68 19.67
C GLY A 545 13.46 -2.76 20.38
N PRO A 546 13.12 -3.90 20.99
CA PRO A 546 11.78 -4.12 21.54
C PRO A 546 11.37 -3.01 22.52
N ALA A 547 10.46 -2.14 22.09
CA ALA A 547 10.13 -0.89 22.76
C ALA A 547 9.45 -1.15 24.10
N GLY A 548 8.71 -2.25 24.23
CA GLY A 548 8.06 -2.68 25.46
C GLY A 548 9.03 -2.98 26.62
N ARG A 549 10.33 -3.14 26.36
CA ARG A 549 11.34 -3.29 27.44
C ARG A 549 11.68 -1.97 28.12
N VAL A 550 11.62 -0.87 27.39
CA VAL A 550 11.92 0.49 27.90
C VAL A 550 10.64 1.25 28.22
N HIS A 551 9.59 1.00 27.44
CA HIS A 551 8.28 1.59 27.51
C HIS A 551 7.22 0.50 27.63
N PRO A 552 7.17 -0.24 28.76
CA PRO A 552 6.16 -1.27 28.96
C PRO A 552 4.77 -0.63 29.01
N ALA A 553 3.83 -1.18 28.24
CA ALA A 553 2.45 -0.73 28.26
C ALA A 553 1.83 -1.01 29.64
N ALA A 554 1.19 0.00 30.22
CA ALA A 554 0.26 -0.18 31.32
C ALA A 554 -1.13 -0.60 30.80
N ARG A 555 -2.05 -1.00 31.68
CA ARG A 555 -3.45 -1.11 31.28
C ARG A 555 -4.11 0.24 31.43
N SER A 556 -4.52 0.86 30.33
CA SER A 556 -5.22 2.15 30.32
C SER A 556 -6.26 2.16 29.20
N VAL A 557 -7.47 1.68 29.50
CA VAL A 557 -8.59 1.64 28.53
C VAL A 557 -9.78 2.41 29.13
N PRO A 558 -10.31 3.43 28.44
CA PRO A 558 -11.49 4.18 28.89
C PRO A 558 -12.68 3.26 29.23
N ALA A 559 -13.51 3.68 30.18
CA ALA A 559 -14.64 2.86 30.63
C ALA A 559 -15.70 2.72 29.52
N GLU A 560 -15.85 3.75 28.68
CA GLU A 560 -16.79 3.82 27.57
C GLU A 560 -16.45 2.88 26.41
N ALA A 561 -15.17 2.47 26.28
CA ALA A 561 -14.71 1.47 25.30
C ALA A 561 -15.32 0.07 25.54
N ARG A 562 -16.02 -0.14 26.66
CA ARG A 562 -16.74 -1.40 26.97
C ARG A 562 -18.14 -1.48 26.37
N SER A 563 -18.59 -0.46 25.64
CA SER A 563 -19.95 -0.38 25.09
C SER A 563 -20.10 -1.02 23.68
N THR A 564 -21.34 -1.39 23.37
CA THR A 564 -21.77 -2.36 22.33
C THR A 564 -21.13 -2.17 20.94
N PRO A 565 -20.89 -3.26 20.18
CA PRO A 565 -20.26 -3.18 18.85
C PRO A 565 -21.15 -2.46 17.84
N VAL A 566 -20.55 -1.58 17.02
CA VAL A 566 -21.13 -1.21 15.73
C VAL A 566 -20.64 -2.26 14.73
N THR A 567 -21.56 -3.03 14.16
CA THR A 567 -21.19 -3.97 13.09
C THR A 567 -20.87 -3.17 11.83
N GLY A 568 -19.60 -2.90 11.58
CA GLY A 568 -19.13 -2.43 10.28
C GLY A 568 -19.47 -3.44 9.21
N SER A 569 -20.37 -3.09 8.29
CA SER A 569 -20.53 -3.82 7.05
C SER A 569 -20.01 -2.98 5.91
N GLU A 570 -18.73 -3.14 5.58
CA GLU A 570 -18.30 -2.88 4.21
C GLU A 570 -18.80 -4.04 3.35
N ARG A 571 -20.05 -3.90 2.88
CA ARG A 571 -20.50 -4.59 1.68
C ARG A 571 -19.84 -3.89 0.52
#